data_AF-A0AAU5YMV4-F1
#
_entry.id   AF-A0AAU5YMV4-F1
#
_cell.length_a   1.000
_cell.length_b   1.000
_cell.length_c   1.000
_cell.angle_alpha   90.00
_cell.angle_beta   90.00
_cell.angle_gamma   90.00
#
_symmetry.space_group_name_H-M   'P 1'
#
loop_
_entity.id
_entity.type
_entity.pdbx_description
1 polymer ?
#
loop_
_entity_poly.entity_id
_entity_poly.type
_entity_poly.pdbx_seq_one_letter_code
_entity_poly.pdbx_strand_id
1 'polypeptide(L)'
;MVRQADDQPPAQGALVYDPVTRRVGEYRDKAGPYAMLRPVGGGREWQADPVRIRPATTTERLSAEVKAVNDRTGRDDAVRGPGSGCDMTRPPVPAPGCDACAELDAQRALARVEFDYSAVSDANVLMRRHQRKDHDG
;
A
#
# COMPACT_ATOMS: atom_id res chain seq x y z
N MET A 1 -4.00 -44.09 -7.09
CA MET A 1 -3.32 -42.80 -7.37
C MET A 1 -4.42 -41.74 -7.30
N VAL A 2 -4.51 -40.75 -6.42
CA VAL A 2 -3.70 -40.16 -5.34
C VAL A 2 -4.72 -39.77 -4.25
N ARG A 3 -4.50 -40.18 -2.99
CA ARG A 3 -5.42 -39.90 -1.87
C ARG A 3 -5.13 -38.52 -1.27
N GLN A 4 -6.16 -37.67 -1.27
CA GLN A 4 -6.53 -36.60 -0.32
C GLN A 4 -5.42 -35.68 0.24
N ALA A 5 -5.52 -34.39 -0.11
CA ALA A 5 -4.85 -33.28 0.57
C ALA A 5 -5.83 -32.13 0.92
N ASP A 6 -7.12 -32.47 1.14
CA ASP A 6 -8.21 -31.47 1.31
C ASP A 6 -8.83 -31.45 2.72
N ASP A 7 -8.41 -32.34 3.64
CA ASP A 7 -9.01 -32.46 4.99
C ASP A 7 -7.99 -32.34 6.15
N GLN A 8 -6.70 -32.15 5.86
CA GLN A 8 -5.70 -32.01 6.90
C GLN A 8 -5.59 -30.53 7.31
N PRO A 9 -5.80 -30.17 8.59
CA PRO A 9 -5.63 -28.80 9.03
C PRO A 9 -4.22 -28.33 8.64
N PRO A 10 -4.08 -27.13 8.06
CA PRO A 10 -2.81 -26.62 7.58
C PRO A 10 -1.77 -26.64 8.70
N ALA A 11 -0.51 -26.96 8.35
CA ALA A 11 0.56 -26.97 9.34
C ALA A 11 0.69 -25.59 10.01
N GLN A 12 1.03 -25.57 11.30
CA GLN A 12 1.35 -24.34 12.02
C GLN A 12 2.45 -23.56 11.27
N GLY A 13 2.17 -22.31 10.92
CA GLY A 13 3.01 -21.45 10.07
C GLY A 13 2.63 -21.43 8.58
N ALA A 14 1.64 -22.22 8.14
CA ALA A 14 1.19 -22.20 6.75
C ALA A 14 0.38 -20.93 6.44
N LEU A 15 0.62 -20.34 5.27
CA LEU A 15 -0.16 -19.20 4.80
C LEU A 15 -1.48 -19.67 4.20
N VAL A 16 -2.57 -19.20 4.78
CA VAL A 16 -3.93 -19.49 4.34
C VAL A 16 -4.65 -18.22 3.97
N TYR A 17 -5.50 -18.32 2.94
CA TYR A 17 -6.38 -17.26 2.52
C TYR A 17 -7.76 -17.47 3.13
N ASP A 18 -8.26 -16.45 3.81
CA ASP A 18 -9.63 -16.40 4.29
C ASP A 18 -10.50 -15.57 3.31
N PRO A 19 -11.46 -16.18 2.61
CA PRO A 19 -12.31 -15.46 1.64
C PRO A 19 -13.31 -14.53 2.32
N VAL A 20 -13.62 -14.72 3.60
CA VAL A 20 -14.56 -13.87 4.36
C VAL A 20 -13.95 -12.49 4.61
N THR A 21 -12.72 -12.46 5.12
CA THR A 21 -11.96 -11.22 5.37
C THR A 21 -11.18 -10.75 4.15
N ARG A 22 -11.06 -11.60 3.12
CA ARG A 22 -10.22 -11.39 1.91
C ARG A 22 -8.78 -11.08 2.27
N ARG A 23 -8.25 -11.76 3.30
CA ARG A 23 -6.91 -11.57 3.84
C ARG A 23 -6.16 -12.89 3.89
N VAL A 24 -4.84 -12.80 3.76
CA VAL A 24 -3.93 -13.92 3.97
C VAL A 24 -3.38 -13.83 5.38
N GLY A 25 -3.40 -14.94 6.11
CA GLY A 25 -2.81 -15.05 7.43
C GLY A 25 -2.00 -16.33 7.58
N GLU A 26 -1.04 -16.30 8.49
CA GLU A 26 -0.31 -17.46 8.96
C GLU A 26 -1.19 -18.24 9.95
N TYR A 27 -1.43 -19.51 9.68
CA TYR A 27 -2.14 -20.40 10.58
C TYR A 27 -1.30 -20.63 11.85
N ARG A 28 -1.81 -20.21 13.00
CA ARG A 28 -1.09 -20.33 14.28
C ARG A 28 -1.50 -21.59 15.02
N ASP A 29 -2.78 -21.72 15.33
CA ASP A 29 -3.30 -22.83 16.13
C ASP A 29 -4.82 -22.96 15.95
N LYS A 30 -5.43 -23.98 16.53
CA LYS A 30 -6.88 -24.19 16.50
C LYS A 30 -7.49 -23.74 17.83
N ALA A 31 -8.26 -22.66 17.79
CA ALA A 31 -9.03 -22.18 18.95
C ALA A 31 -10.46 -22.73 18.88
N GLY A 32 -10.67 -23.95 19.40
CA GLY A 32 -11.98 -24.59 19.39
C GLY A 32 -12.45 -24.95 17.97
N PRO A 33 -13.65 -24.54 17.51
CA PRO A 33 -14.09 -24.81 16.14
C PRO A 33 -13.40 -23.89 15.11
N TYR A 34 -12.66 -22.86 15.55
CA TYR A 34 -12.06 -21.86 14.67
C TYR A 34 -10.55 -22.03 14.52
N ALA A 35 -10.04 -21.66 13.35
CA ALA A 35 -8.62 -21.49 13.08
C ALA A 35 -8.17 -20.10 13.55
N MET A 36 -7.06 -20.04 14.28
CA MET A 36 -6.42 -18.79 14.69
C MET A 36 -5.39 -18.37 13.65
N LEU A 37 -5.63 -17.23 13.00
CA LEU A 37 -4.77 -16.69 11.95
C LEU A 37 -4.08 -15.40 12.40
N ARG A 38 -2.81 -15.26 12.03
CA ARG A 38 -2.03 -14.03 12.24
C ARG A 38 -1.78 -13.33 10.89
N PRO A 39 -2.00 -12.02 10.77
CA PRO A 39 -1.75 -11.31 9.51
C PRO A 39 -0.27 -11.31 9.15
N VAL A 40 0.02 -11.49 7.85
CA VAL A 40 1.36 -11.27 7.29
C VAL A 40 1.69 -9.78 7.42
N GLY A 41 2.77 -9.44 8.11
CA GLY A 41 3.16 -8.05 8.40
C GLY A 41 2.85 -7.53 9.80
N GLY A 42 2.16 -8.32 10.62
CA GLY A 42 1.76 -7.93 11.97
C GLY A 42 0.38 -7.28 12.02
N GLY A 43 -0.21 -7.24 13.21
CA GLY A 43 -1.58 -6.78 13.44
C GLY A 43 -2.38 -7.74 14.32
N ARG A 44 -3.69 -7.47 14.47
CA ARG A 44 -4.57 -8.26 15.35
C ARG A 44 -4.85 -9.63 14.73
N GLU A 45 -4.56 -10.68 15.48
CA GLU A 45 -4.94 -12.06 15.15
C GLU A 45 -6.46 -12.16 15.01
N TRP A 46 -6.94 -12.98 14.09
CA TRP A 46 -8.37 -13.19 13.87
C TRP A 46 -8.72 -14.67 13.76
N GLN A 47 -9.95 -14.98 14.14
CA GLN A 47 -10.52 -16.31 14.05
C GLN A 47 -11.16 -16.48 12.68
N ALA A 48 -10.92 -17.60 12.01
CA ALA A 48 -11.51 -17.94 10.73
C ALA A 48 -12.10 -19.35 10.76
N ASP A 49 -13.13 -19.59 9.97
CA ASP A 49 -13.73 -20.92 9.83
C ASP A 49 -12.77 -21.85 9.07
N PRO A 50 -12.30 -22.96 9.67
CA PRO A 50 -11.33 -23.86 9.05
C PRO A 50 -11.84 -24.51 7.76
N VAL A 51 -13.17 -24.55 7.56
CA VAL A 51 -13.81 -25.07 6.35
C VAL A 51 -13.81 -24.06 5.19
N ARG A 52 -13.67 -22.77 5.50
CA ARG A 52 -13.68 -21.68 4.51
C ARG A 52 -12.28 -21.22 4.13
N ILE A 53 -11.29 -21.44 4.99
CA ILE A 53 -9.90 -21.12 4.69
C ILE A 53 -9.34 -22.10 3.67
N ARG A 54 -8.55 -21.58 2.74
CA ARG A 54 -7.86 -22.39 1.73
C ARG A 54 -6.36 -22.11 1.77
N PRO A 55 -5.49 -23.06 1.39
CA PRO A 55 -4.07 -22.77 1.22
C PRO A 55 -3.90 -21.62 0.22
N ALA A 56 -3.11 -20.60 0.61
CA ALA A 56 -2.88 -19.44 -0.24
C ALA A 56 -2.05 -19.83 -1.46
N THR A 57 -2.49 -19.41 -2.65
CA THR A 57 -1.71 -19.54 -3.89
C THR A 57 -0.46 -18.68 -3.83
N THR A 58 0.57 -18.99 -4.62
CA THR A 58 1.83 -18.22 -4.67
C THR A 58 1.60 -16.72 -4.88
N THR A 59 0.66 -16.35 -5.76
CA THR A 59 0.28 -14.95 -6.01
C THR A 59 -0.34 -14.27 -4.79
N GLU A 60 -1.18 -14.99 -4.03
CA GLU A 60 -1.78 -14.48 -2.80
C GLU A 60 -0.72 -14.30 -1.70
N ARG A 61 0.26 -15.21 -1.63
CA ARG A 61 1.41 -15.09 -0.70
C ARG A 61 2.25 -13.85 -1.03
N LEU A 62 2.66 -13.70 -2.29
CA LEU A 62 3.41 -12.53 -2.76
C LEU A 62 2.65 -11.22 -2.51
N SER A 63 1.33 -11.19 -2.77
CA SER A 63 0.50 -10.02 -2.53
C SER A 63 0.40 -9.67 -1.04
N ALA A 64 0.32 -10.69 -0.17
CA ALA A 64 0.30 -10.50 1.27
C ALA A 64 1.63 -9.95 1.80
N GLU A 65 2.75 -10.43 1.29
CA GLU A 65 4.08 -9.93 1.65
C GLU A 65 4.29 -8.49 1.16
N VAL A 66 3.93 -8.17 -0.09
CA VAL A 66 3.98 -6.80 -0.61
C VAL A 66 3.08 -5.87 0.21
N LYS A 67 1.85 -6.32 0.54
CA LYS A 67 0.93 -5.54 1.37
C LYS A 67 1.48 -5.31 2.78
N ALA A 68 2.14 -6.30 3.37
CA ALA A 68 2.79 -6.20 4.67
C ALA A 68 3.92 -5.17 4.69
N VAL A 69 4.75 -5.15 3.65
CA VAL A 69 5.82 -4.16 3.49
C VAL A 69 5.23 -2.76 3.29
N ASN A 70 4.21 -2.63 2.43
CA ASN A 70 3.54 -1.35 2.19
C ASN A 70 2.86 -0.79 3.44
N ASP A 71 2.19 -1.62 4.26
CA ASP A 71 1.56 -1.17 5.52
C ASP A 71 2.63 -0.68 6.50
N ARG A 72 3.77 -1.37 6.60
CA ARG A 72 4.89 -0.96 7.46
C ARG A 72 5.46 0.40 7.06
N THR A 73 5.68 0.63 5.77
CA THR A 73 6.17 1.92 5.27
C THR A 73 5.12 3.02 5.39
N GLY A 74 3.84 2.71 5.17
CA GLY A 74 2.74 3.68 5.36
C GLY A 74 2.53 4.08 6.82
N ARG A 75 2.83 3.19 7.79
CA ARG A 75 2.81 3.52 9.22
C ARG A 75 3.96 4.45 9.63
N ASP A 76 5.14 4.26 9.04
CA ASP A 76 6.29 5.17 9.23
C ASP A 76 5.99 6.55 8.62
N ASP A 77 5.37 6.59 7.44
CA ASP A 77 4.85 7.82 6.83
C ASP A 77 3.81 8.51 7.74
N ALA A 78 2.90 7.75 8.36
CA ALA A 78 1.91 8.30 9.30
C ALA A 78 2.50 8.85 10.61
N VAL A 79 3.72 8.45 11.02
CA VAL A 79 4.41 9.03 12.19
C VAL A 79 4.98 10.42 11.87
N ARG A 80 5.28 10.70 10.59
CA ARG A 80 5.49 12.06 10.09
C ARG A 80 4.13 12.71 9.87
N GLY A 81 3.57 13.28 10.94
CA GLY A 81 2.37 14.11 10.85
C GLY A 81 2.51 15.21 9.78
N PRO A 82 1.38 15.79 9.32
CA PRO A 82 1.34 16.81 8.27
C PRO A 82 1.94 18.15 8.74
N GLY A 83 3.26 18.19 8.91
CA GLY A 83 3.98 19.30 9.51
C GLY A 83 5.51 19.12 9.59
N SER A 84 6.04 17.92 9.29
CA SER A 84 7.48 17.74 9.13
C SER A 84 7.88 18.13 7.70
N GLY A 85 8.25 19.40 7.52
CA GLY A 85 8.93 20.01 6.35
C GLY A 85 8.92 19.25 5.02
N CYS A 86 8.21 19.81 4.03
CA CYS A 86 8.03 19.37 2.65
C CYS A 86 7.55 17.90 2.47
N ASP A 87 6.25 17.73 2.58
CA ASP A 87 5.55 16.58 1.98
C ASP A 87 5.77 16.63 0.45
N MET A 88 6.73 15.84 -0.04
CA MET A 88 7.06 15.74 -1.47
C MET A 88 5.95 15.05 -2.28
N THR A 89 5.04 14.35 -1.60
CA THR A 89 3.79 13.77 -2.12
C THR A 89 2.75 14.85 -2.41
N ARG A 90 2.77 15.97 -1.67
CA ARG A 90 1.93 17.13 -1.96
C ARG A 90 2.48 17.89 -3.18
N PRO A 91 1.68 18.05 -4.25
CA PRO A 91 2.09 18.82 -5.41
C PRO A 91 2.34 20.29 -5.03
N PRO A 92 3.38 20.97 -5.57
CA PRO A 92 3.61 22.39 -5.36
C PRO A 92 2.43 23.22 -5.87
N VAL A 93 2.10 24.30 -5.16
CA VAL A 93 1.02 25.24 -5.49
C VAL A 93 1.65 26.43 -6.23
N PRO A 94 1.08 26.91 -7.35
CA PRO A 94 1.61 28.06 -8.05
C PRO A 94 1.56 29.33 -7.18
N ALA A 95 2.62 30.16 -7.24
CA ALA A 95 2.65 31.44 -6.54
C ALA A 95 1.67 32.43 -7.22
N PRO A 96 0.89 33.21 -6.44
CA PRO A 96 -0.07 34.15 -6.99
C PRO A 96 0.64 35.23 -7.83
N GLY A 97 0.14 35.48 -9.04
CA GLY A 97 0.70 36.50 -9.94
C GLY A 97 1.98 36.11 -10.66
N CYS A 98 2.39 34.83 -10.61
CA CYS A 98 3.56 34.34 -11.34
C CYS A 98 3.13 33.47 -12.53
N ASP A 99 3.32 33.97 -13.76
CA ASP A 99 2.94 33.26 -14.99
C ASP A 99 3.69 31.93 -15.15
N ALA A 100 4.99 31.89 -14.86
CA ALA A 100 5.78 30.66 -14.94
C ALA A 100 5.26 29.56 -14.00
N CYS A 101 4.78 29.94 -12.81
CA CYS A 101 4.11 29.00 -11.91
C CYS A 101 2.78 28.50 -12.51
N ALA A 102 1.98 29.38 -13.10
CA ALA A 102 0.70 29.03 -13.71
C ALA A 102 0.87 28.10 -14.93
N GLU A 103 1.89 28.35 -15.75
CA GLU A 103 2.22 27.50 -16.90
C GLU A 103 2.59 26.07 -16.47
N LEU A 104 3.42 25.92 -15.44
CA LEU A 104 3.80 24.61 -14.90
C LEU A 104 2.61 23.87 -14.26
N ASP A 105 1.67 24.61 -13.65
CA ASP A 105 0.42 24.03 -13.13
C ASP A 105 -0.48 23.52 -14.26
N ALA A 106 -0.61 24.31 -15.34
CA ALA A 106 -1.37 23.93 -16.52
C ALA A 106 -0.75 22.71 -17.23
N GLN A 107 0.58 22.67 -17.39
CA GLN A 107 1.29 21.51 -17.94
C GLN A 107 1.03 20.25 -17.11
N ARG A 108 1.08 20.36 -15.78
CA ARG A 108 0.75 19.26 -14.87
C ARG A 108 -0.71 18.81 -15.02
N ALA A 109 -1.65 19.74 -15.18
CA ALA A 109 -3.07 19.42 -15.35
C ALA A 109 -3.31 18.68 -16.69
N LEU A 110 -2.70 19.16 -17.77
CA LEU A 110 -2.75 18.50 -19.08
C LEU A 110 -2.14 17.09 -19.04
N ALA A 111 -0.98 16.93 -18.42
CA ALA A 111 -0.34 15.63 -18.27
C ALA A 111 -1.21 14.61 -17.49
N ARG A 112 -2.01 15.07 -16.52
CA ARG A 112 -2.99 14.20 -15.84
C ARG A 112 -4.13 13.75 -16.74
N VAL A 113 -4.61 14.64 -17.61
CA VAL A 113 -5.67 14.31 -18.59
C VAL A 113 -5.17 13.27 -19.59
N GLU A 114 -3.91 13.39 -20.02
CA GLU A 114 -3.26 12.44 -20.95
C GLU A 114 -2.71 11.18 -20.25
N PHE A 115 -2.84 11.07 -18.92
CA PHE A 115 -2.27 10.00 -18.09
C PHE A 115 -0.73 9.85 -18.19
N ASP A 116 -0.01 10.92 -18.52
CA ASP A 116 1.45 10.96 -18.53
C ASP A 116 2.00 11.34 -17.14
N TYR A 117 2.18 10.33 -16.28
CA TYR A 117 2.69 10.51 -14.93
C TYR A 117 4.16 10.97 -14.86
N SER A 118 4.93 10.74 -15.93
CA SER A 118 6.31 11.24 -16.02
C SER A 118 6.29 12.75 -16.17
N ALA A 119 5.49 13.28 -17.09
CA ALA A 119 5.32 14.72 -17.28
C ALA A 119 4.71 15.42 -16.04
N VAL A 120 3.77 14.77 -15.33
CA VAL A 120 3.27 15.28 -14.04
C VAL A 120 4.41 15.44 -13.02
N SER A 121 5.32 14.47 -12.96
CA SER A 121 6.45 14.49 -12.03
C SER A 121 7.47 15.55 -12.42
N ASP A 122 7.79 15.70 -13.71
CA ASP A 122 8.70 16.73 -14.22
C ASP A 122 8.19 18.14 -13.92
N ALA A 123 6.91 18.43 -14.22
CA ALA A 123 6.30 19.72 -13.91
C ALA A 123 6.37 20.07 -12.41
N ASN A 124 6.18 19.09 -11.52
CA ASN A 124 6.34 19.29 -10.08
C ASN A 124 7.80 19.61 -9.68
N VAL A 125 8.77 18.94 -10.29
CA VAL A 125 10.21 19.18 -10.04
C VAL A 125 10.60 20.58 -10.53
N LEU A 126 10.19 20.95 -11.74
CA LEU A 126 10.45 22.26 -12.33
C LEU A 126 9.82 23.39 -11.50
N MET A 127 8.58 23.23 -11.03
CA MET A 127 7.90 24.23 -10.22
C MET A 127 8.62 24.47 -8.89
N ARG A 128 9.03 23.40 -8.17
CA ARG A 128 9.80 23.55 -6.92
C ARG A 128 11.15 24.22 -7.16
N ARG A 129 11.81 23.94 -8.29
CA ARG A 129 13.08 24.58 -8.66
C ARG A 129 12.90 26.08 -8.90
N HIS A 130 11.86 26.47 -9.64
CA HIS A 130 11.53 27.88 -9.88
C HIS A 130 11.18 28.60 -8.57
N GLN A 131 10.33 28.01 -7.73
CA GLN A 131 9.95 28.58 -6.44
C GLN A 131 11.14 28.88 -5.53
N ARG A 132 12.08 27.94 -5.39
CA ARG A 132 13.30 28.18 -4.60
C ARG A 132 14.22 29.26 -5.17
N LYS A 133 14.16 29.51 -6.48
CA LYS A 133 15.02 30.49 -7.14
C LYS A 133 14.40 31.89 -7.13
N ASP A 134 13.09 31.97 -7.33
CA ASP A 134 12.39 33.21 -7.66
C ASP A 134 11.43 33.67 -6.55
N HIS A 135 11.07 32.82 -5.56
CA HIS A 135 10.06 33.11 -4.53
C HIS A 135 10.51 32.85 -3.07
N ASP A 136 11.54 32.05 -2.83
CA ASP A 136 12.07 31.71 -1.48
C ASP A 136 13.16 32.72 -1.03
N GLY A 137 12.89 34.01 -1.18
CA GLY A 137 13.80 35.13 -0.88
C GLY A 137 13.25 36.08 0.17
#